data_AF-A0A1L8WPS4-F1
#
_entry.id   AF-A0A1L8WPS4-F1
#
_cell.length_a   1.000
_cell.length_b   1.000
_cell.length_c   1.000
_cell.angle_alpha   90.00
_cell.angle_beta   90.00
_cell.angle_gamma   90.00
#
_symmetry.space_group_name_H-M   'P 1'
#
loop_
_entity.id
_entity.type
_entity.pdbx_description
1 polymer ?
#
loop_
_entity_poly.entity_id
_entity_poly.type
_entity_poly.pdbx_seq_one_letter_code
_entity_poly.pdbx_strand_id
1 'polypeptide(L)'
;MQLLYFIFLHPFTTTSEIVQTFNLSKTKFQNIKKQLVTGLGYYGFSITDSPFCFTGNFNKLCQFFEVFLSEKFYSFNEYMLPKEQELIEQILQGFADIPNFSVLQQQQKLKKCVWVIIKLSAHFPKIKNTKKIVMFNKHSIVIDHSQFKEVFQLPYSDEIQKKLTECYLAFKNPILPSKMKQKKEALITLITHLYELFGQSKKFTIPPMIHTKLARYEGISYLINHEKKRFIFEFFKHNGNFSLHISQSLLNELITFRNAINDDSLFYELLYLLLIHDTYLTNLIINKQQVKKVGLLFTYSKAHNSLLVSLLKNLFQESLTFEVLDFSDCTSPHQLFLSFDYCITNMSAYRSTNSILLDAYPSECEIHDLNQLFQHSPFKSMLEVLKKPLPKI
;
A
#
# COMPACT_ATOMS: atom_id res chain seq x y z
N MET A 1 10.45 -3.49 18.95
CA MET A 1 10.69 -4.18 17.66
C MET A 1 11.89 -5.15 17.68
N GLN A 2 13.02 -4.81 18.30
CA GLN A 2 14.19 -5.71 18.35
C GLN A 2 13.93 -7.01 19.14
N LEU A 3 13.36 -6.92 20.36
CA LEU A 3 13.01 -8.10 21.17
C LEU A 3 12.05 -9.06 20.45
N LEU A 4 11.02 -8.52 19.80
CA LEU A 4 10.04 -9.32 19.04
C LEU A 4 10.70 -10.14 17.93
N TYR A 5 11.61 -9.50 17.17
CA TYR A 5 12.38 -10.16 16.12
C TYR A 5 13.37 -11.19 16.69
N PHE A 6 14.01 -10.88 17.82
CA PHE A 6 14.91 -11.82 18.48
C PHE A 6 14.17 -13.08 18.93
N ILE A 7 13.02 -12.94 19.60
CA ILE A 7 12.20 -14.09 20.00
C ILE A 7 11.81 -14.90 18.76
N PHE A 8 11.42 -14.25 17.66
CA PHE A 8 11.08 -14.93 16.40
C PHE A 8 12.21 -15.76 15.78
N LEU A 9 13.47 -15.33 15.95
CA LEU A 9 14.62 -16.08 15.48
C LEU A 9 15.11 -17.14 16.48
N HIS A 10 14.81 -16.95 17.77
CA HIS A 10 15.30 -17.78 18.87
C HIS A 10 14.12 -18.33 19.69
N PRO A 11 13.32 -19.24 19.10
CA PRO A 11 12.27 -19.92 19.84
C PRO A 11 12.86 -20.64 21.05
N PHE A 12 12.13 -20.60 22.15
CA PHE A 12 12.50 -21.16 23.44
C PHE A 12 13.69 -20.51 24.14
N THR A 13 14.13 -19.32 23.70
CA THR A 13 15.11 -18.55 24.46
C THR A 13 14.61 -18.26 25.88
N THR A 14 15.52 -18.19 26.85
CA THR A 14 15.20 -17.95 28.25
C THR A 14 15.26 -16.46 28.61
N THR A 15 14.62 -16.08 29.71
CA THR A 15 14.73 -14.72 30.26
C THR A 15 16.19 -14.31 30.50
N SER A 16 17.01 -15.23 31.02
CA SER A 16 18.44 -15.00 31.26
C SER A 16 19.20 -14.66 29.99
N GLU A 17 18.99 -15.43 28.92
CA GLU A 17 19.63 -15.19 27.62
C GLU A 17 19.26 -13.84 27.03
N ILE A 18 17.98 -13.46 27.06
CA ILE A 18 17.52 -12.16 26.55
C ILE A 18 18.14 -11.02 27.36
N VAL A 19 18.10 -11.10 28.68
CA VAL A 19 18.64 -10.08 29.60
C VAL A 19 20.14 -9.87 29.33
N GLN A 20 20.89 -10.96 29.15
CA GLN A 20 22.31 -10.91 28.80
C GLN A 20 22.55 -10.34 27.39
N THR A 21 21.83 -10.83 26.39
CA THR A 21 22.01 -10.44 24.97
C THR A 21 21.74 -8.95 24.75
N PHE A 22 20.72 -8.41 25.41
CA PHE A 22 20.36 -6.99 25.28
C PHE A 22 20.96 -6.09 26.37
N ASN A 23 21.78 -6.64 27.27
CA ASN A 23 22.36 -5.94 28.42
C ASN A 23 21.30 -5.13 29.21
N LEU A 24 20.22 -5.81 29.61
CA LEU A 24 19.09 -5.21 30.32
C LEU A 24 19.12 -5.56 31.81
N SER A 25 18.50 -4.74 32.66
CA SER A 25 18.14 -5.19 34.00
C SER A 25 16.86 -6.06 33.96
N LYS A 26 16.69 -6.96 34.92
CA LYS A 26 15.47 -7.80 35.03
C LYS A 26 14.19 -6.95 35.06
N THR A 27 14.20 -5.84 35.81
CA THR A 27 13.06 -4.92 35.92
C THR A 27 12.73 -4.25 34.58
N LYS A 28 13.76 -3.76 33.86
CA LYS A 28 13.58 -3.17 32.53
C LYS A 28 13.00 -4.18 31.55
N PHE A 29 13.50 -5.42 31.59
CA PHE A 29 12.98 -6.50 30.76
C PHE A 29 11.51 -6.81 31.03
N GLN A 30 11.10 -6.90 32.30
CA GLN A 30 9.68 -7.16 32.65
C GLN A 30 8.75 -6.07 32.12
N ASN A 31 9.16 -4.81 32.20
CA ASN A 31 8.38 -3.70 31.63
C ASN A 31 8.23 -3.81 30.11
N ILE A 32 9.33 -4.11 29.40
CA ILE A 32 9.31 -4.32 27.95
C ILE A 32 8.44 -5.53 27.59
N LYS A 33 8.54 -6.64 28.33
CA LYS A 33 7.73 -7.83 28.14
C LYS A 33 6.24 -7.54 28.30
N LYS A 34 5.86 -6.78 29.34
CA LYS A 34 4.46 -6.39 29.57
C LYS A 34 3.91 -5.61 28.38
N GLN A 35 4.66 -4.63 27.88
CA GLN A 35 4.28 -3.86 26.69
C GLN A 35 4.18 -4.74 25.44
N LEU A 36 5.12 -5.67 25.27
CA LEU A 36 5.11 -6.61 24.15
C LEU A 36 3.85 -7.48 24.19
N VAL A 37 3.54 -8.12 25.33
CA VAL A 37 2.35 -8.97 25.50
C VAL A 37 1.07 -8.19 25.20
N THR A 38 0.93 -6.98 25.75
CA THR A 38 -0.22 -6.11 25.43
C THR A 38 -0.30 -5.80 23.94
N GLY A 39 0.83 -5.46 23.31
CA GLY A 39 0.93 -5.18 21.89
C GLY A 39 0.48 -6.35 21.01
N LEU A 40 0.98 -7.55 21.29
CA LEU A 40 0.60 -8.77 20.55
C LEU A 40 -0.88 -9.13 20.77
N GLY A 41 -1.41 -8.84 21.95
CA GLY A 41 -2.83 -9.01 22.28
C GLY A 41 -3.78 -8.29 21.32
N TYR A 42 -3.43 -7.09 20.83
CA TYR A 42 -4.24 -6.39 19.81
C TYR A 42 -4.35 -7.15 18.49
N TYR A 43 -3.35 -7.98 18.17
CA TYR A 43 -3.34 -8.83 16.98
C TYR A 43 -3.85 -10.25 17.27
N GLY A 44 -4.34 -10.54 18.48
CA GLY A 44 -4.99 -11.81 18.84
C GLY A 44 -4.02 -13.00 18.95
N PHE A 45 -2.77 -12.75 19.31
CA PHE A 45 -1.79 -13.79 19.64
C PHE A 45 -0.90 -13.33 20.80
N SER A 46 -0.09 -14.22 21.34
CA SER A 46 0.70 -13.98 22.55
C SER A 46 2.06 -14.66 22.49
N ILE A 47 2.86 -14.47 23.54
CA ILE A 47 4.11 -15.19 23.80
C ILE A 47 4.03 -15.86 25.17
N THR A 48 4.71 -17.01 25.32
CA THR A 48 4.89 -17.66 26.62
C THR A 48 5.83 -16.88 27.54
N ASP A 49 5.84 -17.21 28.84
CA ASP A 49 6.56 -16.43 29.83
C ASP A 49 8.08 -16.62 29.84
N SER A 50 8.55 -17.86 29.81
CA SER A 50 9.95 -18.30 29.65
C SER A 50 9.93 -19.84 29.79
N PRO A 51 10.47 -20.62 28.84
CA PRO A 51 11.11 -20.19 27.59
C PRO A 51 10.11 -19.54 26.61
N PHE A 52 10.56 -18.57 25.82
CA PHE A 52 9.70 -17.72 24.99
C PHE A 52 9.38 -18.36 23.64
N CYS A 53 8.10 -18.53 23.32
CA CYS A 53 7.61 -18.87 21.99
C CYS A 53 6.28 -18.16 21.69
N PHE A 54 5.96 -17.97 20.40
CA PHE A 54 4.67 -17.43 19.99
C PHE A 54 3.56 -18.48 20.11
N THR A 55 2.38 -18.02 20.52
CA THR A 55 1.17 -18.84 20.62
C THR A 55 -0.01 -18.12 20.00
N GLY A 56 -0.87 -18.84 19.29
CA GLY A 56 -2.03 -18.28 18.59
C GLY A 56 -2.29 -18.97 17.25
N ASN A 57 -3.10 -18.33 16.41
CA ASN A 57 -3.36 -18.81 15.05
C ASN A 57 -2.09 -18.66 14.19
N PHE A 58 -1.61 -19.79 13.63
CA PHE A 58 -0.38 -19.85 12.84
C PHE A 58 -0.43 -18.95 11.60
N ASN A 59 -1.51 -18.98 10.83
CA ASN A 59 -1.65 -18.19 9.60
C ASN A 59 -1.65 -16.69 9.91
N LYS A 60 -2.29 -16.29 11.01
CA LYS A 60 -2.29 -14.90 11.48
C LYS A 60 -0.90 -14.43 11.90
N LEU A 61 -0.14 -15.28 12.60
CA LEU A 61 1.26 -15.03 12.94
C LEU A 61 2.13 -14.95 11.66
N CYS A 62 1.92 -15.82 10.68
CA CYS A 62 2.61 -15.72 9.38
C CYS A 62 2.32 -14.38 8.71
N GLN A 63 1.05 -13.97 8.60
CA GLN A 63 0.70 -12.67 8.01
C GLN A 63 1.34 -11.51 8.79
N PHE A 64 1.31 -11.55 10.12
CA PHE A 64 1.94 -10.54 10.96
C PHE A 64 3.45 -10.43 10.68
N PHE A 65 4.18 -11.55 10.67
CA PHE A 65 5.62 -11.55 10.44
C PHE A 65 5.98 -11.22 8.99
N GLU A 66 5.15 -11.61 8.02
CA GLU A 66 5.26 -11.14 6.65
C GLU A 66 5.17 -9.61 6.60
N VAL A 67 4.19 -8.98 7.24
CA VAL A 67 4.11 -7.51 7.25
C VAL A 67 5.27 -6.88 8.04
N PHE A 68 5.57 -7.39 9.24
CA PHE A 68 6.64 -6.92 10.10
C PHE A 68 7.99 -6.84 9.38
N LEU A 69 8.37 -7.91 8.68
CA LEU A 69 9.65 -7.95 7.96
C LEU A 69 9.66 -7.01 6.75
N SER A 70 8.50 -6.71 6.17
CA SER A 70 8.39 -5.81 5.01
C SER A 70 8.53 -4.36 5.41
N GLU A 71 8.05 -4.01 6.61
CA GLU A 71 8.17 -2.66 7.13
C GLU A 71 9.50 -2.40 7.82
N LYS A 72 10.14 -3.44 8.36
CA LYS A 72 11.37 -3.30 9.13
C LYS A 72 12.65 -3.31 8.26
N PHE A 73 12.65 -4.04 7.15
CA PHE A 73 13.83 -4.26 6.31
C PHE A 73 13.54 -3.87 4.86
N TYR A 74 14.53 -3.32 4.16
CA TYR A 74 14.41 -2.97 2.73
C TYR A 74 14.46 -4.21 1.84
N SER A 75 15.25 -5.21 2.22
CA SER A 75 15.43 -6.45 1.46
C SER A 75 15.48 -7.68 2.37
N PHE A 76 15.12 -8.85 1.81
CA PHE A 76 15.27 -10.14 2.50
C PHE A 76 16.73 -10.50 2.79
N ASN A 77 17.68 -9.91 2.05
CA ASN A 77 19.11 -10.07 2.31
C ASN A 77 19.55 -9.55 3.68
N GLU A 78 18.78 -8.67 4.31
CA GLU A 78 19.11 -8.11 5.63
C GLU A 78 18.75 -9.05 6.79
N TYR A 79 17.89 -10.05 6.55
CA TYR A 79 17.38 -10.91 7.63
C TYR A 79 17.37 -12.42 7.32
N MET A 80 17.60 -12.83 6.07
CA MET A 80 17.76 -14.23 5.68
C MET A 80 19.24 -14.52 5.40
N LEU A 81 19.77 -15.57 6.03
CA LEU A 81 21.16 -15.99 5.79
C LEU A 81 21.31 -16.52 4.35
N PRO A 82 22.49 -16.36 3.69
CA PRO A 82 22.69 -16.85 2.32
C PRO A 82 22.32 -18.34 2.14
N LYS A 83 22.73 -19.20 3.08
CA LYS A 83 22.39 -20.63 3.07
C LYS A 83 20.87 -20.90 3.17
N GLU A 84 20.14 -20.05 3.89
CA GLU A 84 18.67 -20.15 3.97
C GLU A 84 18.03 -19.76 2.64
N GLN A 85 18.56 -18.73 1.98
CA GLN A 85 18.04 -18.27 0.69
C GLN A 85 18.22 -19.33 -0.39
N GLU A 86 19.41 -19.94 -0.48
CA GLU A 86 19.70 -21.03 -1.43
C GLU A 86 18.72 -22.20 -1.24
N LEU A 87 18.50 -22.65 0.00
CA LEU A 87 17.58 -23.74 0.28
C LEU A 87 16.11 -23.35 0.00
N ILE A 88 15.72 -22.11 0.27
CA ILE A 88 14.37 -21.62 -0.09
C ILE A 88 14.18 -21.56 -1.60
N GLU A 89 15.20 -21.16 -2.36
CA GLU A 89 15.12 -21.16 -3.83
C GLU A 89 14.90 -22.57 -4.37
N GLN A 90 15.52 -23.59 -3.78
CA GLN A 90 15.25 -24.99 -4.11
C GLN A 90 13.81 -25.39 -3.77
N ILE A 91 13.30 -25.02 -2.59
CA ILE A 91 11.90 -25.27 -2.21
C ILE A 91 10.94 -24.61 -3.20
N LEU A 92 11.25 -23.39 -3.65
CA LEU A 92 10.42 -22.65 -4.60
C LEU A 92 10.39 -23.25 -6.00
N GLN A 93 11.31 -24.14 -6.38
CA GLN A 93 11.17 -24.90 -7.63
C GLN A 93 9.88 -25.73 -7.62
N GLY A 94 9.45 -26.22 -6.45
CA GLY A 94 8.16 -26.88 -6.28
C GLY A 94 6.93 -25.98 -6.47
N PHE A 95 7.14 -24.67 -6.60
CA PHE A 95 6.12 -23.62 -6.79
C PHE A 95 6.08 -23.11 -8.25
N ALA A 96 6.86 -23.68 -9.16
CA ALA A 96 7.03 -23.20 -10.53
C ALA A 96 5.70 -23.05 -11.33
N ASP A 97 4.73 -23.92 -11.07
CA ASP A 97 3.42 -23.91 -11.74
C ASP A 97 2.43 -22.84 -11.23
N ILE A 98 2.83 -22.00 -10.26
CA ILE A 98 1.96 -20.96 -9.73
C ILE A 98 1.80 -19.83 -10.76
N PRO A 99 0.59 -19.27 -10.94
CA PRO A 99 0.40 -18.12 -11.83
C PRO A 99 1.37 -16.97 -11.49
N ASN A 100 2.01 -16.41 -12.53
CA ASN A 100 2.98 -15.32 -12.41
C ASN A 100 4.23 -15.66 -11.58
N PHE A 101 4.59 -16.95 -11.43
CA PHE A 101 5.81 -17.34 -10.70
C PHE A 101 7.10 -16.75 -11.29
N SER A 102 7.15 -16.45 -12.60
CA SER A 102 8.30 -15.81 -13.24
C SER A 102 8.46 -14.32 -12.89
N VAL A 103 7.44 -13.69 -12.30
CA VAL A 103 7.49 -12.27 -11.92
C VAL A 103 8.32 -12.13 -10.65
N LEU A 104 9.40 -11.33 -10.70
CA LEU A 104 10.33 -11.14 -9.59
C LEU A 104 9.63 -10.80 -8.26
N GLN A 105 8.67 -9.88 -8.28
CA GLN A 105 7.90 -9.49 -7.08
C GLN A 105 7.15 -10.66 -6.45
N GLN A 106 6.60 -11.56 -7.28
CA GLN A 106 5.88 -12.75 -6.83
C GLN A 106 6.85 -13.77 -6.22
N GLN A 107 8.03 -13.96 -6.80
CA GLN A 107 9.08 -14.81 -6.23
C GLN A 107 9.56 -14.29 -4.87
N GLN A 108 9.83 -12.99 -4.77
CA GLN A 108 10.25 -12.36 -3.51
C GLN A 108 9.19 -12.53 -2.41
N LYS A 109 7.91 -12.35 -2.77
CA LYS A 109 6.79 -12.59 -1.86
C LYS A 109 6.74 -14.04 -1.40
N LEU A 110 6.90 -15.00 -2.31
CA LEU A 110 6.92 -16.43 -1.98
C LEU A 110 8.11 -16.82 -1.10
N LYS A 111 9.32 -16.36 -1.43
CA LYS A 111 10.54 -16.57 -0.61
C LYS A 111 10.29 -16.21 0.83
N LYS A 112 9.72 -15.02 1.03
CA LYS A 112 9.36 -14.51 2.34
C LYS A 112 8.29 -15.32 3.06
N CYS A 113 7.21 -15.70 2.37
CA CYS A 113 6.15 -16.54 2.95
C CYS A 113 6.74 -17.87 3.43
N VAL A 114 7.54 -18.53 2.60
CA VAL A 114 8.19 -19.82 2.91
C VAL A 114 9.14 -19.68 4.10
N TRP A 115 10.01 -18.67 4.11
CA TRP A 115 10.93 -18.42 5.22
C TRP A 115 10.18 -18.18 6.54
N VAL A 116 9.13 -17.35 6.52
CA VAL A 116 8.31 -17.07 7.71
C VAL A 116 7.64 -18.34 8.22
N ILE A 117 7.09 -19.18 7.34
CA ILE A 117 6.50 -20.47 7.72
C ILE A 117 7.55 -21.33 8.43
N ILE A 118 8.74 -21.52 7.84
CA ILE A 118 9.80 -22.36 8.40
C ILE A 118 10.24 -21.85 9.77
N LYS A 119 10.56 -20.55 9.89
CA LYS A 119 10.99 -19.95 11.15
C LYS A 119 9.89 -20.04 12.22
N LEU A 120 8.65 -19.75 11.84
CA LEU A 120 7.54 -19.81 12.78
C LEU A 120 7.24 -21.24 13.25
N SER A 121 7.41 -22.25 12.39
CA SER A 121 7.22 -23.66 12.78
C SER A 121 8.09 -24.09 13.96
N ALA A 122 9.27 -23.47 14.14
CA ALA A 122 10.13 -23.74 15.29
C ALA A 122 9.51 -23.31 16.62
N HIS A 123 8.51 -22.42 16.64
CA HIS A 123 7.77 -22.03 17.84
C HIS A 123 6.70 -23.05 18.26
N PHE A 124 6.37 -24.03 17.43
CA PHE A 124 5.24 -24.95 17.62
C PHE A 124 5.66 -26.45 17.64
N PRO A 125 6.47 -26.90 18.62
CA PRO A 125 7.03 -28.24 18.68
C PRO A 125 6.01 -29.35 18.93
N LYS A 126 4.80 -29.00 19.42
CA LYS A 126 3.71 -29.93 19.75
C LYS A 126 2.78 -30.25 18.57
N ILE A 127 2.96 -29.65 17.39
CA ILE A 127 2.18 -30.03 16.18
C ILE A 127 2.77 -31.31 15.55
N LYS A 128 2.98 -32.34 16.37
CA LYS A 128 3.48 -33.66 15.96
C LYS A 128 2.36 -34.70 15.82
N ASN A 129 1.17 -34.44 16.35
CA ASN A 129 0.08 -35.42 16.46
C ASN A 129 -1.25 -34.90 15.91
N THR A 130 -1.30 -34.54 14.63
CA THR A 130 -2.59 -34.43 13.92
C THR A 130 -2.77 -35.67 13.05
N LYS A 131 -3.77 -36.48 13.44
CA LYS A 131 -4.20 -37.72 12.78
C LYS A 131 -4.38 -37.53 11.27
N LYS A 132 -3.94 -38.55 10.52
CA LYS A 132 -4.16 -38.80 9.07
C LYS A 132 -4.21 -37.54 8.21
N ILE A 133 -3.03 -37.17 7.72
CA ILE A 133 -2.87 -36.29 6.57
C ILE A 133 -3.62 -36.94 5.40
N VAL A 134 -4.64 -36.24 4.90
CA VAL A 134 -5.10 -36.45 3.52
C VAL A 134 -3.89 -36.11 2.67
N MET A 135 -3.17 -37.13 2.21
CA MET A 135 -2.09 -36.97 1.25
C MET A 135 -2.66 -36.23 0.04
N PHE A 136 -2.41 -34.94 -0.02
CA PHE A 136 -2.51 -34.24 -1.29
C PHE A 136 -1.32 -34.72 -2.11
N ASN A 137 -1.60 -35.70 -2.97
CA ASN A 137 -0.70 -36.21 -3.98
C ASN A 137 -0.31 -35.08 -4.95
N LYS A 138 0.74 -34.33 -4.60
CA LYS A 138 1.67 -33.72 -5.56
C LYS A 138 3.02 -33.52 -4.86
N HIS A 139 3.93 -34.44 -5.19
CA HIS A 139 5.31 -34.54 -4.71
C HIS A 139 6.23 -33.47 -5.34
N SER A 140 5.85 -32.19 -5.41
CA SER A 140 6.69 -31.19 -6.10
C SER A 140 7.74 -30.53 -5.21
N ILE A 141 7.63 -30.64 -3.88
CA ILE A 141 8.61 -30.08 -2.94
C ILE A 141 9.49 -31.23 -2.43
N VAL A 142 10.67 -31.40 -3.03
CA VAL A 142 11.68 -32.36 -2.59
C VAL A 142 12.67 -31.62 -1.70
N ILE A 143 12.84 -32.07 -0.45
CA ILE A 143 13.72 -31.44 0.54
C ILE A 143 14.70 -32.48 1.08
N ASP A 144 15.98 -32.16 1.06
CA ASP A 144 16.99 -32.89 1.82
C ASP A 144 16.81 -32.58 3.31
N HIS A 145 16.35 -33.59 4.07
CA HIS A 145 16.07 -33.44 5.51
C HIS A 145 17.33 -33.11 6.33
N SER A 146 18.49 -33.64 5.93
CA SER A 146 19.78 -33.40 6.57
C SER A 146 20.20 -31.94 6.38
N GLN A 147 20.19 -31.48 5.13
CA GLN A 147 20.53 -30.10 4.78
C GLN A 147 19.55 -29.12 5.43
N PHE A 148 18.25 -29.41 5.41
CA PHE A 148 17.24 -28.57 6.06
C PHE A 148 17.50 -28.41 7.57
N LYS A 149 17.81 -29.52 8.25
CA LYS A 149 18.12 -29.50 9.69
C LYS A 149 19.40 -28.71 9.97
N GLU A 150 20.42 -28.82 9.15
CA GLU A 150 21.67 -28.05 9.29
C GLU A 150 21.43 -26.55 9.09
N VAL A 151 20.69 -26.15 8.06
CA VAL A 151 20.48 -24.74 7.70
C VAL A 151 19.54 -24.04 8.69
N PHE A 152 18.40 -24.65 8.99
CA PHE A 152 17.36 -24.02 9.82
C PHE A 152 17.42 -24.40 11.31
N GLN A 153 18.30 -25.33 11.69
CA GLN A 153 18.41 -25.85 13.06
C GLN A 153 17.08 -26.44 13.57
N LEU A 154 16.27 -26.97 12.65
CA LEU A 154 14.94 -27.52 12.90
C LEU A 154 14.75 -28.76 12.00
N PRO A 155 14.26 -29.91 12.52
CA PRO A 155 13.94 -31.05 11.67
C PRO A 155 12.78 -30.72 10.74
N TYR A 156 12.90 -31.11 9.46
CA TYR A 156 11.78 -31.05 8.53
C TYR A 156 10.68 -32.02 8.99
N SER A 157 9.45 -31.52 9.13
CA SER A 157 8.32 -32.26 9.67
C SER A 157 7.11 -32.22 8.75
N ASP A 158 6.19 -33.17 8.91
CA ASP A 158 4.96 -33.23 8.13
C ASP A 158 4.10 -31.97 8.25
N GLU A 159 4.15 -31.27 9.39
CA GLU A 159 3.42 -30.01 9.55
C GLU A 159 4.07 -28.89 8.72
N ILE A 160 5.40 -28.83 8.62
CA ILE A 160 6.07 -27.88 7.73
C ILE A 160 5.66 -28.17 6.28
N GLN A 161 5.69 -29.44 5.86
CA GLN A 161 5.22 -29.85 4.53
C GLN A 161 3.77 -29.43 4.28
N LYS A 162 2.89 -29.66 5.25
CA LYS A 162 1.49 -29.25 5.18
C LYS A 162 1.35 -27.73 5.05
N LYS A 163 2.06 -26.94 5.85
CA LYS A 163 2.02 -25.46 5.78
C LYS A 163 2.57 -24.91 4.48
N LEU A 164 3.63 -25.50 3.94
CA LEU A 164 4.15 -25.14 2.63
C LEU A 164 3.16 -25.52 1.51
N THR A 165 2.47 -26.66 1.64
CA THR A 165 1.44 -27.09 0.68
C THR A 165 0.21 -26.18 0.74
N GLU A 166 -0.25 -25.81 1.94
CA GLU A 166 -1.32 -24.82 2.14
C GLU A 166 -0.94 -23.47 1.50
N CYS A 167 0.30 -23.03 1.69
CA CYS A 167 0.84 -21.82 1.05
C CYS A 167 0.79 -21.95 -0.48
N TYR A 168 1.34 -23.03 -1.04
CA TYR A 168 1.31 -23.31 -2.48
C TYR A 168 -0.11 -23.25 -3.04
N LEU A 169 -1.07 -23.92 -2.41
CA LEU A 169 -2.47 -23.95 -2.84
C LEU A 169 -3.11 -22.56 -2.78
N ALA A 170 -2.82 -21.78 -1.74
CA ALA A 170 -3.34 -20.43 -1.59
C ALA A 170 -2.87 -19.47 -2.70
N PHE A 171 -1.73 -19.76 -3.34
CA PHE A 171 -1.23 -19.01 -4.48
C PHE A 171 -1.63 -19.61 -5.84
N LYS A 172 -1.72 -20.95 -5.94
CA LYS A 172 -2.09 -21.64 -7.19
C LYS A 172 -3.59 -21.52 -7.48
N ASN A 173 -4.43 -21.91 -6.52
CA ASN A 173 -5.88 -21.93 -6.63
C ASN A 173 -6.51 -21.31 -5.36
N PRO A 174 -6.36 -19.99 -5.16
CA PRO A 174 -6.92 -19.28 -4.00
C PRO A 174 -8.44 -19.47 -3.88
N ILE A 175 -8.86 -20.02 -2.74
CA ILE A 175 -10.27 -20.16 -2.35
C ILE A 175 -10.63 -19.00 -1.41
N LEU A 176 -11.64 -18.22 -1.75
CA LEU A 176 -12.09 -17.11 -0.88
C LEU A 176 -13.13 -17.62 0.13
N PRO A 177 -12.94 -17.33 1.42
CA PRO A 177 -14.01 -17.43 2.41
C PRO A 177 -15.22 -16.55 2.03
N SER A 178 -16.43 -16.90 2.48
CA SER A 178 -17.67 -16.17 2.14
C SER A 178 -17.58 -14.66 2.44
N LYS A 179 -17.01 -14.28 3.58
CA LYS A 179 -16.79 -12.87 3.94
C LYS A 179 -15.88 -12.14 2.93
N MET A 180 -14.86 -12.82 2.41
CA MET A 180 -13.95 -12.25 1.41
C MET A 180 -14.57 -12.22 0.02
N LYS A 181 -15.48 -13.14 -0.31
CA LYS A 181 -16.29 -13.07 -1.54
C LYS A 181 -17.15 -11.81 -1.57
N GLN A 182 -17.83 -11.50 -0.46
CA GLN A 182 -18.62 -10.25 -0.33
C GLN A 182 -17.75 -9.00 -0.50
N LYS A 183 -16.56 -8.97 0.12
CA LYS A 183 -15.60 -7.86 -0.07
C LYS A 183 -15.11 -7.75 -1.51
N LYS A 184 -14.92 -8.88 -2.19
CA LYS A 184 -14.56 -8.93 -3.62
C LYS A 184 -15.70 -8.37 -4.47
N GLU A 185 -16.95 -8.75 -4.21
CA GLU A 185 -18.13 -8.23 -4.91
C GLU A 185 -18.27 -6.72 -4.72
N ALA A 186 -18.10 -6.21 -3.50
CA ALA A 186 -18.10 -4.77 -3.23
C ALA A 186 -17.03 -4.02 -4.05
N LEU A 187 -15.85 -4.63 -4.26
CA LEU A 187 -14.82 -4.06 -5.12
C LEU A 187 -15.23 -4.09 -6.60
N ILE A 188 -15.88 -5.15 -7.08
CA ILE A 188 -16.41 -5.19 -8.47
C ILE A 188 -17.43 -4.06 -8.66
N THR A 189 -18.34 -3.89 -7.71
CA THR A 189 -19.35 -2.82 -7.73
C THR A 189 -18.68 -1.45 -7.78
N LEU A 190 -17.71 -1.18 -6.90
CA LEU A 190 -16.94 0.06 -6.93
C LEU A 190 -16.33 0.30 -8.31
N ILE A 191 -15.61 -0.68 -8.86
CA ILE A 191 -14.91 -0.52 -10.14
C ILE A 191 -15.89 -0.21 -11.27
N THR A 192 -17.04 -0.89 -11.27
CA THR A 192 -18.09 -0.67 -12.25
C THR A 192 -18.61 0.77 -12.18
N HIS A 193 -18.95 1.24 -10.98
CA HIS A 193 -19.42 2.61 -10.78
C HIS A 193 -18.34 3.65 -11.08
N LEU A 194 -17.06 3.36 -10.81
CA LEU A 194 -15.97 4.26 -11.18
C LEU A 194 -15.87 4.40 -12.71
N TYR A 195 -15.97 3.31 -13.47
CA TYR A 195 -16.00 3.40 -14.93
C TYR A 195 -17.18 4.24 -15.42
N GLU A 196 -18.38 3.99 -14.88
CA GLU A 196 -19.60 4.73 -15.22
C GLU A 196 -19.49 6.21 -14.89
N LEU A 197 -18.94 6.55 -13.72
CA LEU A 197 -18.71 7.93 -13.27
C LEU A 197 -17.89 8.74 -14.27
N PHE A 198 -16.95 8.08 -14.97
CA PHE A 198 -16.10 8.70 -15.97
C PHE A 198 -16.55 8.43 -17.41
N GLY A 199 -17.80 7.99 -17.60
CA GLY A 199 -18.46 7.85 -18.88
C GLY A 199 -17.98 6.65 -19.71
N GLN A 200 -17.53 5.58 -19.06
CA GLN A 200 -17.12 4.35 -19.71
C GLN A 200 -17.94 3.16 -19.20
N SER A 201 -18.21 2.20 -20.08
CA SER A 201 -18.77 0.91 -19.71
C SER A 201 -17.79 -0.18 -20.11
N LYS A 202 -17.03 -0.71 -19.15
CA LYS A 202 -16.03 -1.75 -19.40
C LYS A 202 -16.27 -2.93 -18.48
N LYS A 203 -16.31 -4.12 -19.07
CA LYS A 203 -16.22 -5.37 -18.29
C LYS A 203 -14.81 -5.49 -17.74
N PHE A 204 -14.70 -5.35 -16.43
CA PHE A 204 -13.45 -5.47 -15.71
C PHE A 204 -13.24 -6.90 -15.19
N THR A 205 -12.00 -7.36 -15.26
CA THR A 205 -11.58 -8.61 -14.63
C THR A 205 -10.68 -8.28 -13.45
N ILE A 206 -11.04 -8.74 -12.26
CA ILE A 206 -10.22 -8.51 -11.05
C ILE A 206 -8.81 -9.08 -11.24
N PRO A 207 -7.76 -8.28 -11.00
CA PRO A 207 -6.38 -8.75 -10.99
C PRO A 207 -6.21 -9.98 -10.09
N PRO A 208 -5.55 -11.05 -10.55
CA PRO A 208 -5.32 -12.25 -9.75
C PRO A 208 -4.64 -11.98 -8.39
N MET A 209 -3.84 -10.91 -8.31
CA MET A 209 -3.18 -10.47 -7.07
C MET A 209 -4.17 -10.03 -5.98
N ILE A 210 -5.27 -9.37 -6.35
CA ILE A 210 -6.32 -8.97 -5.41
C ILE A 210 -7.02 -10.21 -4.85
N HIS A 211 -7.34 -11.16 -5.73
CA HIS A 211 -7.99 -12.41 -5.33
C HIS A 211 -7.09 -13.23 -4.37
N THR A 212 -5.78 -13.31 -4.67
CA THR A 212 -4.79 -13.94 -3.79
C THR A 212 -4.65 -13.21 -2.45
N LYS A 213 -4.65 -11.86 -2.45
CA LYS A 213 -4.59 -11.05 -1.23
C LYS A 213 -5.78 -11.32 -0.33
N LEU A 214 -6.99 -11.33 -0.88
CA LEU A 214 -8.22 -11.62 -0.15
C LEU A 214 -8.26 -13.05 0.40
N ALA A 215 -7.80 -14.03 -0.38
CA ALA A 215 -7.76 -15.43 0.06
C ALA A 215 -6.84 -15.65 1.28
N ARG A 216 -5.76 -14.86 1.39
CA ARG A 216 -4.75 -14.98 2.45
C ARG A 216 -4.90 -13.93 3.57
N TYR A 217 -6.01 -13.19 3.60
CA TYR A 217 -6.18 -12.08 4.55
C TYR A 217 -6.58 -12.58 5.95
N GLU A 218 -5.71 -12.36 6.93
CA GLU A 218 -5.90 -12.72 8.35
C GLU A 218 -6.08 -11.49 9.27
N GLY A 219 -6.47 -10.34 8.70
CA GLY A 219 -6.76 -9.11 9.44
C GLY A 219 -5.59 -8.13 9.57
N ILE A 220 -4.48 -8.34 8.86
CA ILE A 220 -3.27 -7.50 8.97
C ILE A 220 -2.79 -7.06 7.59
N SER A 221 -2.85 -5.75 7.29
CA SER A 221 -2.26 -5.17 6.06
C SER A 221 -1.00 -4.34 6.31
N TYR A 222 -0.88 -3.71 7.48
CA TYR A 222 0.30 -2.95 7.92
C TYR A 222 0.40 -3.00 9.46
N LEU A 223 1.55 -2.64 10.03
CA LEU A 223 1.76 -2.50 11.47
C LEU A 223 1.93 -1.04 11.88
N ILE A 224 2.91 -0.35 11.29
CA ILE A 224 3.25 1.05 11.61
C ILE A 224 3.22 1.88 10.33
N ASN A 225 3.65 1.31 9.21
CA ASN A 225 3.81 2.03 7.97
C ASN A 225 2.54 2.03 7.12
N HIS A 226 1.79 3.14 7.17
CA HIS A 226 0.58 3.35 6.36
C HIS A 226 0.89 3.75 4.90
N GLU A 227 1.87 3.10 4.27
CA GLU A 227 2.37 3.41 2.94
C GLU A 227 1.26 3.43 1.87
N LYS A 228 0.38 2.42 1.87
CA LYS A 228 -0.70 2.32 0.87
C LYS A 228 -1.74 3.41 1.06
N LYS A 229 -2.09 3.73 2.32
CA LYS A 229 -2.94 4.89 2.63
C LYS A 229 -2.30 6.17 2.09
N ARG A 230 -1.03 6.44 2.40
CA ARG A 230 -0.30 7.60 1.88
C ARG A 230 -0.33 7.67 0.35
N PHE A 231 -0.08 6.55 -0.33
CA PHE A 231 -0.16 6.48 -1.79
C PHE A 231 -1.54 6.90 -2.30
N ILE A 232 -2.63 6.35 -1.73
CA ILE A 232 -3.99 6.71 -2.15
C ILE A 232 -4.26 8.21 -1.98
N PHE A 233 -3.87 8.78 -0.85
CA PHE A 233 -4.03 10.21 -0.61
C PHE A 233 -3.21 11.06 -1.59
N GLU A 234 -1.94 10.74 -1.81
CA GLU A 234 -1.12 11.48 -2.76
C GLU A 234 -1.61 11.30 -4.20
N PHE A 235 -2.04 10.10 -4.59
CA PHE A 235 -2.61 9.85 -5.91
C PHE A 235 -3.81 10.77 -6.19
N PHE A 236 -4.78 10.80 -5.27
CA PHE A 236 -5.97 11.65 -5.43
C PHE A 236 -5.70 13.13 -5.17
N LYS A 237 -4.66 13.50 -4.43
CA LYS A 237 -4.23 14.89 -4.27
C LYS A 237 -3.66 15.44 -5.59
N HIS A 238 -2.92 14.63 -6.33
CA HIS A 238 -2.37 15.03 -7.63
C HIS A 238 -3.39 14.90 -8.77
N ASN A 239 -4.28 13.90 -8.71
CA ASN A 239 -5.17 13.55 -9.82
C ASN A 239 -6.66 13.81 -9.51
N GLY A 240 -6.97 14.59 -8.47
CA GLY A 240 -8.33 14.77 -7.96
C GLY A 240 -9.00 16.08 -8.37
N ASN A 241 -8.53 16.74 -9.42
CA ASN A 241 -9.13 18.00 -9.87
C ASN A 241 -10.39 17.75 -10.69
N PHE A 242 -11.49 17.37 -10.05
CA PHE A 242 -12.77 17.11 -10.73
C PHE A 242 -13.79 18.21 -10.44
N SER A 243 -14.85 18.24 -11.26
CA SER A 243 -16.04 19.05 -10.95
C SER A 243 -16.61 18.67 -9.59
N LEU A 244 -17.35 19.60 -8.97
CA LEU A 244 -17.96 19.35 -7.66
C LEU A 244 -18.84 18.09 -7.68
N HIS A 245 -19.63 17.90 -8.74
CA HIS A 245 -20.47 16.73 -8.92
C HIS A 245 -19.67 15.42 -8.94
N ILE A 246 -18.64 15.33 -9.80
CA ILE A 246 -17.79 14.12 -9.88
C ILE A 246 -17.07 13.87 -8.56
N SER A 247 -16.58 14.93 -7.91
CA SER A 247 -15.90 14.84 -6.61
C SER A 247 -16.81 14.25 -5.53
N GLN A 248 -18.07 14.71 -5.46
CA GLN A 248 -19.07 14.20 -4.51
C GLN A 248 -19.44 12.74 -4.79
N SER A 249 -19.72 12.40 -6.05
CA SER A 249 -20.03 11.03 -6.45
C SER A 249 -18.87 10.08 -6.15
N LEU A 250 -17.63 10.46 -6.52
CA LEU A 250 -16.44 9.67 -6.23
C LEU A 250 -16.27 9.43 -4.72
N LEU A 251 -16.44 10.48 -3.90
CA LEU A 251 -16.34 10.35 -2.45
C LEU A 251 -17.40 9.37 -1.91
N ASN A 252 -18.64 9.46 -2.39
CA ASN A 252 -19.73 8.59 -1.95
C ASN A 252 -19.47 7.13 -2.31
N GLU A 253 -18.92 6.85 -3.50
CA GLU A 253 -18.51 5.50 -3.89
C GLU A 253 -17.40 4.97 -2.98
N LEU A 254 -16.39 5.79 -2.68
CA LEU A 254 -15.30 5.42 -1.78
C LEU A 254 -15.79 5.16 -0.35
N ILE A 255 -16.70 5.99 0.18
CA ILE A 255 -17.30 5.81 1.52
C ILE A 255 -18.13 4.53 1.56
N THR A 256 -18.96 4.30 0.55
CA THR A 256 -19.81 3.09 0.45
C THR A 256 -18.94 1.84 0.40
N PHE A 257 -17.89 1.83 -0.43
CA PHE A 257 -16.93 0.74 -0.48
C PHE A 257 -16.21 0.54 0.85
N ARG A 258 -15.73 1.61 1.48
CA ARG A 258 -15.07 1.56 2.80
C ARG A 258 -15.95 0.90 3.86
N ASN A 259 -17.22 1.27 3.92
CA ASN A 259 -18.19 0.71 4.85
C ASN A 259 -18.47 -0.78 4.56
N ALA A 260 -18.57 -1.16 3.28
CA ALA A 260 -18.74 -2.56 2.88
C ALA A 260 -17.52 -3.44 3.23
N ILE A 261 -16.30 -2.88 3.12
CA ILE A 261 -15.08 -3.56 3.53
C ILE A 261 -14.99 -3.69 5.05
N ASN A 262 -15.46 -2.68 5.79
CA ASN A 262 -15.43 -2.60 7.26
C ASN A 262 -14.06 -2.96 7.85
N ASP A 263 -13.00 -2.45 7.22
CA ASP A 263 -11.60 -2.67 7.58
C ASP A 263 -10.75 -1.63 6.83
N ASP A 264 -10.30 -0.58 7.54
CA ASP A 264 -9.56 0.52 6.93
C ASP A 264 -8.26 0.05 6.26
N SER A 265 -7.58 -0.90 6.88
CA SER A 265 -6.29 -1.39 6.41
C SER A 265 -6.45 -2.17 5.11
N LEU A 266 -7.49 -3.00 5.01
CA LEU A 266 -7.81 -3.71 3.78
C LEU A 266 -8.38 -2.76 2.70
N PHE A 267 -9.17 -1.75 3.08
CA PHE A 267 -9.72 -0.77 2.14
C PHE A 267 -8.63 -0.06 1.34
N TYR A 268 -7.63 0.51 2.01
CA TYR A 268 -6.53 1.21 1.33
C TYR A 268 -5.65 0.25 0.52
N GLU A 269 -5.46 -0.98 1.00
CA GLU A 269 -4.72 -2.01 0.27
C GLU A 269 -5.42 -2.39 -1.05
N LEU A 270 -6.74 -2.59 -1.02
CA LEU A 270 -7.51 -2.95 -2.23
C LEU A 270 -7.57 -1.81 -3.24
N LEU A 271 -7.74 -0.56 -2.78
CA LEU A 271 -7.66 0.60 -3.67
C LEU A 271 -6.26 0.74 -4.28
N TYR A 272 -5.21 0.50 -3.50
CA TYR A 272 -3.84 0.57 -4.01
C TYR A 272 -3.63 -0.46 -5.11
N LEU A 273 -4.01 -1.72 -4.86
CA LEU A 273 -3.91 -2.79 -5.85
C LEU A 273 -4.75 -2.51 -7.10
N LEU A 274 -5.93 -1.90 -6.95
CA LEU A 274 -6.76 -1.48 -8.07
C LEU A 274 -6.02 -0.47 -8.95
N LEU A 275 -5.53 0.63 -8.38
CA LEU A 275 -4.91 1.71 -9.15
C LEU A 275 -3.61 1.30 -9.86
N ILE A 276 -2.81 0.41 -9.25
CA ILE A 276 -1.55 -0.03 -9.88
C ILE A 276 -1.76 -1.10 -10.96
N HIS A 277 -2.85 -1.87 -10.91
CA HIS A 277 -3.08 -3.00 -11.82
C HIS A 277 -4.16 -2.72 -12.87
N ASP A 278 -5.09 -1.80 -12.62
CA ASP A 278 -6.02 -1.30 -13.63
C ASP A 278 -5.51 0.03 -14.20
N THR A 279 -4.53 -0.06 -15.09
CA THR A 279 -3.92 1.10 -15.75
C THR A 279 -4.93 1.89 -16.58
N TYR A 280 -5.98 1.24 -17.10
CA TYR A 280 -7.01 1.92 -17.90
C TYR A 280 -7.88 2.81 -17.01
N LEU A 281 -8.37 2.30 -15.87
CA LEU A 281 -9.10 3.12 -14.91
C LEU A 281 -8.24 4.27 -14.39
N THR A 282 -6.97 3.99 -14.04
CA THR A 282 -6.03 5.01 -13.56
C THR A 282 -5.81 6.11 -14.60
N ASN A 283 -5.58 5.78 -15.87
CA ASN A 283 -5.45 6.77 -16.94
C ASN A 283 -6.74 7.56 -17.15
N LEU A 284 -7.89 6.92 -17.02
CA LEU A 284 -9.16 7.59 -17.16
C LEU A 284 -9.43 8.58 -16.00
N ILE A 285 -9.04 8.26 -14.77
CA ILE A 285 -9.07 9.20 -13.64
C ILE A 285 -8.17 10.40 -13.96
N ILE A 286 -6.96 10.15 -14.46
CA ILE A 286 -5.99 11.21 -14.82
C ILE A 286 -6.53 12.11 -15.93
N ASN A 287 -7.10 11.54 -16.99
CA ASN A 287 -7.54 12.26 -18.18
C ASN A 287 -8.86 13.01 -17.99
N LYS A 288 -9.64 12.69 -16.96
CA LYS A 288 -10.94 13.32 -16.67
C LYS A 288 -10.84 14.48 -15.67
N GLN A 289 -9.63 14.90 -15.34
CA GLN A 289 -9.40 16.11 -14.57
C GLN A 289 -9.86 17.34 -15.33
N GLN A 290 -10.43 18.32 -14.61
CA GLN A 290 -10.74 19.63 -15.16
C GLN A 290 -9.43 20.36 -15.47
N VAL A 291 -9.29 20.79 -16.71
CA VAL A 291 -8.18 21.66 -17.11
C VAL A 291 -8.45 23.05 -16.57
N LYS A 292 -7.56 23.57 -15.72
CA LYS A 292 -7.70 24.92 -15.18
C LYS A 292 -7.17 25.94 -16.20
N LYS A 293 -7.88 27.05 -16.35
CA LYS A 293 -7.49 28.17 -17.22
C LYS A 293 -6.68 29.18 -16.42
N VAL A 294 -5.48 29.47 -16.89
CA VAL A 294 -4.56 30.42 -16.27
C VAL A 294 -4.30 31.56 -17.25
N GLY A 295 -4.76 32.76 -16.88
CA GLY A 295 -4.48 33.98 -17.62
C GLY A 295 -3.09 34.53 -17.24
N LEU A 296 -2.33 35.02 -18.21
CA LEU A 296 -1.08 35.74 -17.98
C LEU A 296 -1.21 37.19 -18.42
N LEU A 297 -1.03 38.11 -17.48
CA LEU A 297 -1.04 39.55 -17.74
C LEU A 297 0.23 40.18 -17.20
N PHE A 298 1.20 40.40 -18.08
CA PHE A 298 2.48 41.04 -17.75
C PHE A 298 2.64 42.32 -18.56
N THR A 299 3.24 43.33 -17.93
CA THR A 299 3.52 44.64 -18.56
C THR A 299 4.67 44.61 -19.57
N TYR A 300 5.31 43.46 -19.76
CA TYR A 300 6.39 43.26 -20.73
C TYR A 300 5.87 43.05 -22.16
N SER A 301 6.80 42.96 -23.12
CA SER A 301 6.46 42.75 -24.53
C SER A 301 5.75 41.41 -24.77
N LYS A 302 4.99 41.32 -25.88
CA LYS A 302 4.36 40.07 -26.33
C LYS A 302 5.36 38.91 -26.45
N ALA A 303 6.61 39.20 -26.80
CA ALA A 303 7.68 38.20 -26.89
C ALA A 303 8.00 37.57 -25.52
N HIS A 304 8.10 38.40 -24.47
CA HIS A 304 8.29 37.93 -23.10
C HIS A 304 7.13 37.04 -22.65
N ASN A 305 5.89 37.50 -22.86
CA ASN A 305 4.70 36.79 -22.41
C ASN A 305 4.56 35.43 -23.11
N SER A 306 4.92 35.36 -24.39
CA SER A 306 4.93 34.10 -25.16
C SER A 306 5.98 33.11 -24.66
N LEU A 307 7.16 33.60 -24.25
CA LEU A 307 8.23 32.77 -23.69
C LEU A 307 7.83 32.20 -22.33
N LEU A 308 7.26 33.03 -21.45
CA LEU A 308 6.78 32.60 -20.14
C LEU A 308 5.64 31.58 -20.26
N VAL A 309 4.69 31.78 -21.17
CA VAL A 309 3.65 30.78 -21.47
C VAL A 309 4.25 29.46 -21.92
N SER A 310 5.27 29.49 -22.78
CA SER A 310 5.92 28.27 -23.26
C SER A 310 6.62 27.51 -22.13
N LEU A 311 7.29 28.23 -21.23
CA LEU A 311 7.88 27.66 -20.01
C LEU A 311 6.81 27.00 -19.12
N LEU A 312 5.74 27.73 -18.79
CA LEU A 312 4.69 27.22 -17.92
C LEU A 312 3.93 26.04 -18.54
N LYS A 313 3.67 26.06 -19.86
CA LYS A 313 3.10 24.92 -20.58
C LYS A 313 3.99 23.67 -20.48
N ASN A 314 5.30 23.85 -20.63
CA ASN A 314 6.25 22.75 -20.48
C ASN A 314 6.30 22.20 -19.05
N LEU A 315 6.19 23.06 -18.03
CA LEU A 315 6.25 22.68 -16.63
C LEU A 315 4.96 22.00 -16.12
N PHE A 316 3.78 22.50 -16.52
CA PHE A 316 2.49 22.08 -15.95
C PHE A 316 1.63 21.19 -16.88
N GLN A 317 2.08 20.96 -18.12
CA GLN A 317 1.52 20.00 -19.08
C GLN A 317 -0.02 20.11 -19.28
N GLU A 318 -0.70 18.99 -19.58
CA GLU A 318 -2.11 18.89 -19.97
C GLU A 318 -3.12 19.31 -18.88
N SER A 319 -2.65 19.57 -17.65
CA SER A 319 -3.51 19.91 -16.51
C SER A 319 -3.91 21.39 -16.47
N LEU A 320 -3.16 22.26 -17.14
CA LEU A 320 -3.38 23.71 -17.20
C LEU A 320 -3.41 24.19 -18.64
N THR A 321 -4.28 25.18 -18.90
CA THR A 321 -4.26 25.95 -20.15
C THR A 321 -3.83 27.36 -19.84
N PHE A 322 -2.90 27.87 -20.65
CA PHE A 322 -2.34 29.21 -20.45
C PHE A 322 -2.71 30.12 -21.62
N GLU A 323 -3.21 31.30 -21.29
CA GLU A 323 -3.63 32.33 -22.25
C GLU A 323 -2.95 33.66 -21.93
N VAL A 324 -2.36 34.30 -22.95
CA VAL A 324 -1.79 35.65 -22.80
C VAL A 324 -2.93 36.67 -22.91
N LEU A 325 -3.03 37.54 -21.93
CA LEU A 325 -4.00 38.63 -21.89
C LEU A 325 -3.34 39.90 -22.43
N ASP A 326 -4.07 40.68 -23.23
CA ASP A 326 -3.63 41.98 -23.73
C ASP A 326 -4.45 43.10 -23.08
N PHE A 327 -3.79 44.21 -22.73
CA PHE A 327 -4.46 45.38 -22.14
C PHE A 327 -5.28 46.15 -23.14
N SER A 328 -4.93 46.07 -24.43
CA SER A 328 -5.60 46.83 -25.48
C SER A 328 -7.10 46.52 -25.59
N ASP A 329 -7.50 45.32 -25.16
CA ASP A 329 -8.82 44.77 -25.42
C ASP A 329 -9.75 44.86 -24.20
N CYS A 330 -9.30 45.46 -23.09
CA CYS A 330 -9.98 45.31 -21.80
C CYS A 330 -10.39 46.64 -21.13
N THR A 331 -11.68 46.93 -21.14
CA THR A 331 -12.28 48.05 -20.38
C THR A 331 -12.38 47.79 -18.88
N SER A 332 -12.29 46.53 -18.42
CA SER A 332 -12.12 46.21 -17.00
C SER A 332 -11.31 44.92 -16.75
N PRO A 333 -10.03 45.03 -16.31
CA PRO A 333 -9.16 43.88 -16.04
C PRO A 333 -9.71 42.94 -14.96
N HIS A 334 -10.49 43.49 -14.01
CA HIS A 334 -11.15 42.71 -12.97
C HIS A 334 -12.18 41.72 -13.52
N GLN A 335 -12.96 42.08 -14.55
CA GLN A 335 -13.91 41.14 -15.15
C GLN A 335 -13.20 40.07 -15.98
N LEU A 336 -12.11 40.43 -16.66
CA LEU A 336 -11.29 39.47 -17.39
C LEU A 336 -10.70 38.43 -16.44
N PHE A 337 -10.20 38.85 -15.27
CA PHE A 337 -9.64 37.94 -14.28
C PHE A 337 -10.66 36.93 -13.75
N LEU A 338 -11.95 37.28 -13.67
CA LEU A 338 -13.01 36.35 -13.23
C LEU A 338 -13.28 35.22 -14.23
N SER A 339 -12.83 35.33 -15.48
CA SER A 339 -13.00 34.28 -16.50
C SER A 339 -11.95 33.16 -16.45
N PHE A 340 -10.93 33.32 -15.58
CA PHE A 340 -9.85 32.36 -15.37
C PHE A 340 -9.86 31.80 -13.95
N ASP A 341 -9.42 30.55 -13.80
CA ASP A 341 -9.25 29.93 -12.48
C ASP A 341 -8.13 30.63 -11.69
N TYR A 342 -7.08 31.07 -12.40
CA TYR A 342 -5.97 31.85 -11.86
C TYR A 342 -5.49 32.89 -12.86
N CYS A 343 -5.00 34.03 -12.38
CA CYS A 343 -4.37 35.06 -13.20
C CYS A 343 -2.97 35.38 -12.66
N ILE A 344 -1.93 35.13 -13.45
CA ILE A 344 -0.55 35.45 -13.08
C ILE A 344 -0.20 36.82 -13.64
N THR A 345 0.30 37.72 -12.78
CA THR A 345 0.66 39.09 -13.18
C THR A 345 1.84 39.64 -12.39
N ASN A 346 2.59 40.57 -12.98
CA ASN A 346 3.62 41.35 -12.28
C ASN A 346 3.09 42.68 -11.69
N MET A 347 1.77 42.92 -11.77
CA MET A 347 1.18 44.17 -11.30
C MET A 347 0.55 44.03 -9.92
N SER A 348 1.13 44.73 -8.95
CA SER A 348 0.66 44.73 -7.56
C SER A 348 -0.70 45.44 -7.35
N ALA A 349 -1.13 46.25 -8.31
CA ALA A 349 -2.36 47.04 -8.25
C ALA A 349 -3.64 46.21 -8.44
N TYR A 350 -3.56 45.06 -9.11
CA TYR A 350 -4.72 44.20 -9.37
C TYR A 350 -4.74 43.04 -8.40
N ARG A 351 -5.42 43.22 -7.27
CA ARG A 351 -5.63 42.16 -6.28
C ARG A 351 -7.04 41.59 -6.44
N SER A 352 -7.14 40.39 -6.97
CA SER A 352 -8.33 39.54 -6.91
C SER A 352 -8.02 38.26 -6.13
N THR A 353 -9.05 37.54 -5.71
CA THR A 353 -8.88 36.26 -4.99
C THR A 353 -8.18 35.18 -5.82
N ASN A 354 -8.16 35.34 -7.14
CA ASN A 354 -7.50 34.45 -8.10
C ASN A 354 -6.25 35.06 -8.76
N SER A 355 -5.80 36.26 -8.36
CA SER A 355 -4.57 36.88 -8.87
C SER A 355 -3.35 36.38 -8.11
N ILE A 356 -2.32 35.96 -8.85
CA ILE A 356 -1.03 35.54 -8.33
C ILE A 356 0.02 36.54 -8.82
N LEU A 357 0.71 37.17 -7.89
CA LEU A 357 1.82 38.05 -8.24
C LEU A 357 3.05 37.21 -8.54
N LEU A 358 3.67 37.44 -9.70
CA LEU A 358 4.91 36.77 -10.11
C LEU A 358 5.82 37.79 -10.78
N ASP A 359 7.11 37.73 -10.46
CA ASP A 359 8.12 38.55 -11.14
C ASP A 359 8.32 38.10 -12.60
N ALA A 360 9.14 38.85 -13.36
CA ALA A 360 9.34 38.64 -14.80
C ALA A 360 9.64 37.17 -15.17
N TYR A 361 10.38 36.45 -14.32
CA TYR A 361 10.71 35.05 -14.52
C TYR A 361 10.60 34.28 -13.19
N PRO A 362 9.85 33.18 -13.12
CA PRO A 362 9.66 32.45 -11.87
C PRO A 362 10.94 31.74 -11.44
N SER A 363 11.29 31.90 -10.16
CA SER A 363 12.26 31.08 -9.44
C SER A 363 11.74 29.66 -9.20
N GLU A 364 12.64 28.73 -8.82
CA GLU A 364 12.25 27.36 -8.47
C GLU A 364 11.25 27.31 -7.30
N CYS A 365 11.39 28.21 -6.32
CA CYS A 365 10.46 28.32 -5.20
C CYS A 365 9.06 28.76 -5.67
N GLU A 366 8.98 29.75 -6.56
CA GLU A 366 7.69 30.20 -7.11
C GLU A 366 7.03 29.12 -7.98
N ILE A 367 7.81 28.37 -8.77
CA ILE A 367 7.30 27.21 -9.53
C ILE A 367 6.73 26.16 -8.57
N HIS A 368 7.40 25.90 -7.45
CA HIS A 368 6.92 24.96 -6.44
C HIS A 368 5.60 25.43 -5.82
N ASP A 369 5.49 26.71 -5.46
CA ASP A 369 4.28 27.28 -4.85
C ASP A 369 3.11 27.30 -5.84
N LEU A 370 3.36 27.66 -7.10
CA LEU A 370 2.39 27.56 -8.18
C LEU A 370 1.89 26.14 -8.35
N ASN A 371 2.78 25.14 -8.31
CA ASN A 371 2.39 23.73 -8.40
C ASN A 371 1.45 23.32 -7.25
N GLN A 372 1.77 23.71 -6.00
CA GLN A 372 0.90 23.41 -4.86
C GLN A 372 -0.48 24.06 -4.98
N LEU A 373 -0.51 25.31 -5.47
CA LEU A 373 -1.72 26.11 -5.60
C LEU A 373 -2.62 25.60 -6.73
N PHE A 374 -2.03 25.26 -7.88
CA PHE A 374 -2.75 24.68 -9.01
C PHE A 374 -3.28 23.27 -8.73
N GLN A 375 -2.65 22.51 -7.81
CA GLN A 375 -3.16 21.23 -7.32
C GLN A 375 -4.32 21.34 -6.33
N HIS A 376 -4.78 22.55 -5.97
CA HIS A 376 -5.92 22.69 -5.07
C HIS A 376 -7.22 22.22 -5.74
N SER A 377 -7.83 21.14 -5.23
CA SER A 377 -9.11 20.61 -5.72
C SER A 377 -10.17 20.52 -4.61
N PRO A 378 -11.47 20.64 -4.94
CA PRO A 378 -12.56 20.36 -3.99
C PRO A 378 -12.50 18.94 -3.43
N PHE A 379 -12.04 17.98 -4.25
CA PHE A 379 -11.91 16.59 -3.81
C PHE A 379 -10.87 16.43 -2.70
N LYS A 380 -9.77 17.20 -2.72
CA LYS A 380 -8.72 17.13 -1.69
C LYS A 380 -9.25 17.42 -0.29
N SER A 381 -10.09 18.44 -0.13
CA SER A 381 -10.70 18.77 1.16
C SER A 381 -11.74 17.72 1.58
N MET A 382 -12.48 17.17 0.62
CA MET A 382 -13.44 16.09 0.85
C MET A 382 -12.79 14.77 1.28
N LEU A 383 -11.61 14.45 0.73
CA LEU A 383 -10.87 13.22 1.01
C LEU A 383 -10.44 13.11 2.49
N GLU A 384 -10.33 14.23 3.21
CA GLU A 384 -10.04 14.26 4.65
C GLU A 384 -11.05 13.45 5.47
N VAL A 385 -12.28 13.28 4.99
CA VAL A 385 -13.29 12.43 5.62
C VAL A 385 -12.81 10.98 5.76
N LEU A 386 -12.05 10.48 4.77
CA LEU A 386 -11.51 9.12 4.79
C LEU A 386 -10.35 8.95 5.79
N LYS A 387 -9.72 10.04 6.27
CA LYS A 387 -8.66 9.95 7.28
C LYS A 387 -9.19 9.57 8.66
N LYS A 388 -10.43 9.95 8.97
CA LYS A 388 -11.09 9.63 10.24
C LYS A 388 -11.26 8.12 10.36
N PRO A 389 -10.89 7.47 11.48
CA PRO A 389 -11.02 6.02 11.63
C PRO A 389 -12.47 5.58 11.50
N LEU A 390 -12.69 4.34 11.03
CA LEU A 390 -14.04 3.75 11.04
C LEU A 390 -14.63 3.79 12.46
N PRO A 391 -15.94 4.06 12.60
CA PRO A 391 -16.61 3.93 13.90
C PRO A 391 -16.42 2.52 14.42
N LYS A 392 -15.98 2.37 15.67
CA LYS A 392 -15.94 1.05 16.31
C LYS A 392 -17.38 0.61 16.53
N ILE A 393 -17.79 -0.46 15.85
CA ILE A 393 -19.07 -1.15 16.08
C ILE A 393 -18.92 -2.08 17.27
#